data_AF-A0A1M3N110-F1
#
_entry.id   AF-A0A1M3N110-F1
#
_cell.length_a   1.000
_cell.length_b   1.000
_cell.length_c   1.000
_cell.angle_alpha   90.00
_cell.angle_beta   90.00
_cell.angle_gamma   90.00
#
_symmetry.space_group_name_H-M   'P 1'
#
loop_
_entity.id
_entity.type
_entity.pdbx_description
1 polymer ?
#
loop_
_entity_poly.entity_id
_entity_poly.type
_entity_poly.pdbx_seq_one_letter_code
_entity_poly.pdbx_strand_id
1 'polypeptide(L)'
;MLRRALLLLVLVTIAMMACTDVPIDDQRNDKRLFPPRGLIRGTVTYVGPPPCSKGGHIVGNAVVLVFDRRNPPPPNGFATSAVNFVAVPGDVLFANQPRTIADDLYCPPDTSNIEASAPFAVAPVEPGSYVIAAFYDRRGRFWPTFKFRNLPEAGDLAGGYIDVEDARRNAGNLAYQPIYRPVDVGIRQPAPAGEIPDFTMGPNGYVADNIPVSIQRVVPFTRPYFHPRHIDPITKKETSAEEIGEPLRSPANTVADPLAVPILAMTQDVHVLAPPSNPTPQTLAAYQEGFQSLKLVWSVAKGEFDDATDSRQPFGFQLPALPPKGKGGLLVFARGGSIPENPAVPALWPQVALVKLASDPERKTDFQSLVVQGTPEETLVTGKPPGPLVVIQGITLLDDSLARTIAGPVPAAPVTAALRDHLTALVRPAAICFDPKRVDLGGVLVTPHLTGRSADGSESGERPLFDPKVVAQQPHVREVRRGCLPMGRYAISLVYPTGQAWTVPNESGGCSAQEGAVRVGDRVGTCSEKPRTVLLSQGSRGVVEIIGPSQEGIDADICTEFPVPRECQAP
;
A
#
# COMPACT_ATOMS: atom_id res chain seq x y z
N MET A 1 -47.63 -56.11 19.21
CA MET A 1 -48.12 -55.04 18.30
C MET A 1 -48.10 -53.65 18.93
N LEU A 2 -48.50 -53.48 20.19
CA LEU A 2 -48.53 -52.19 20.89
C LEU A 2 -47.19 -51.42 20.91
N ARG A 3 -46.05 -52.11 21.08
CA ARG A 3 -44.71 -51.50 21.11
C ARG A 3 -44.25 -50.91 19.76
N ARG A 4 -44.66 -51.54 18.64
CA ARG A 4 -44.34 -51.03 17.29
C ARG A 4 -45.22 -49.83 16.93
N ALA A 5 -46.49 -49.85 17.35
CA ALA A 5 -47.39 -48.71 17.18
C ALA A 5 -46.92 -47.48 17.97
N LEU A 6 -46.43 -47.67 19.20
CA LEU A 6 -45.90 -46.57 20.01
C LEU A 6 -44.61 -45.98 19.42
N LEU A 7 -43.72 -46.82 18.88
CA LEU A 7 -42.47 -46.36 18.25
C LEU A 7 -42.71 -45.58 16.95
N LEU A 8 -43.69 -46.01 16.14
CA LEU A 8 -44.12 -45.30 14.94
C LEU A 8 -44.79 -43.96 15.28
N LEU A 9 -45.59 -43.92 16.37
CA LEU A 9 -46.21 -42.67 16.82
C LEU A 9 -45.17 -41.65 17.29
N VAL A 10 -44.13 -42.11 17.99
CA VAL A 10 -43.01 -41.26 18.46
C VAL A 10 -42.14 -40.78 17.29
N LEU A 11 -41.89 -41.62 16.27
CA LEU A 11 -41.14 -41.18 15.09
C LEU A 11 -41.91 -40.14 14.25
N VAL A 12 -43.24 -40.28 14.15
CA VAL A 12 -44.08 -39.33 13.41
C VAL A 12 -44.19 -37.99 14.15
N THR A 13 -44.24 -37.98 15.49
CA THR A 13 -44.23 -36.71 16.25
C THR A 13 -42.88 -36.00 16.21
N ILE A 14 -41.76 -36.74 16.20
CA ILE A 14 -40.42 -36.14 16.04
C ILE A 14 -40.23 -35.59 14.61
N ALA A 15 -40.72 -36.29 13.58
CA ALA A 15 -40.65 -35.82 12.19
C ALA A 15 -41.53 -34.58 11.94
N MET A 16 -42.67 -34.46 12.62
CA MET A 16 -43.56 -33.28 12.49
C MET A 16 -43.06 -32.07 13.28
N MET A 17 -42.21 -32.23 14.31
CA MET A 17 -41.54 -31.11 14.99
C MET A 17 -40.27 -30.63 14.27
N ALA A 18 -39.73 -31.40 13.33
CA ALA A 18 -38.55 -31.05 12.54
C ALA A 18 -38.85 -30.22 11.28
N CYS A 19 -40.13 -29.98 10.97
CA CYS A 19 -40.59 -29.12 9.88
C CYS A 19 -41.21 -27.81 10.39
N THR A 20 -40.56 -27.16 11.35
CA THR A 20 -40.83 -25.75 11.61
C THR A 20 -39.92 -24.91 10.73
N ASP A 21 -40.46 -23.87 10.11
CA ASP A 21 -39.67 -22.91 9.33
C ASP A 21 -38.48 -22.44 10.18
N VAL A 22 -37.29 -22.34 9.57
CA VAL A 22 -36.14 -21.71 10.22
C VAL A 22 -36.61 -20.35 10.72
N PRO A 23 -36.48 -20.02 12.02
CA PRO A 23 -36.94 -18.75 12.53
C PRO A 23 -36.32 -17.63 11.71
N ILE A 24 -37.16 -16.88 10.99
CA ILE A 24 -36.72 -15.65 10.36
C ILE A 24 -36.34 -14.71 11.52
N ASP A 25 -35.11 -14.17 11.47
CA ASP A 25 -34.44 -13.41 12.54
C ASP A 25 -35.16 -12.08 12.90
N ASP A 26 -36.33 -11.84 12.31
CA ASP A 26 -37.18 -10.65 12.49
C ASP A 26 -38.32 -10.85 13.51
N GLN A 27 -38.63 -12.09 13.94
CA GLN A 27 -39.76 -12.35 14.85
C GLN A 27 -39.44 -12.32 16.35
N ARG A 28 -38.17 -12.13 16.76
CA ARG A 28 -37.83 -11.88 18.17
C ARG A 28 -37.88 -10.39 18.46
N ASN A 29 -39.01 -9.96 19.01
CA ASN A 29 -39.29 -8.58 19.42
C ASN A 29 -38.34 -8.00 20.48
N ASP A 30 -37.43 -8.80 21.05
CA ASP A 30 -36.58 -8.37 22.16
C ASP A 30 -35.09 -8.29 21.85
N LYS A 31 -34.50 -9.05 20.91
CA LYS A 31 -33.06 -8.94 20.56
C LYS A 31 -32.76 -9.46 19.16
N ARG A 32 -32.49 -8.57 18.19
CA ARG A 32 -31.80 -8.98 16.95
C ARG A 32 -30.45 -9.61 17.35
N LEU A 33 -30.16 -10.79 16.81
CA LEU A 33 -28.88 -11.48 17.06
C LEU A 33 -27.68 -10.69 16.50
N PHE A 34 -27.92 -9.93 15.43
CA PHE A 34 -26.94 -9.04 14.82
C PHE A 34 -27.42 -7.59 14.87
N PRO A 35 -26.53 -6.63 15.22
CA PRO A 35 -26.86 -5.22 15.13
C PRO A 35 -27.22 -4.87 13.69
N PRO A 36 -28.13 -3.90 13.45
CA PRO A 36 -28.42 -3.44 12.10
C PRO A 36 -27.13 -3.03 11.36
N ARG A 37 -27.02 -3.36 10.08
CA ARG A 37 -25.82 -3.10 9.24
C ARG A 37 -26.17 -2.35 7.96
N GLY A 38 -25.13 -1.78 7.35
CA GLY A 38 -25.19 -1.16 6.04
C GLY A 38 -25.04 -2.17 4.91
N LEU A 39 -25.65 -1.86 3.78
CA LEU A 39 -25.51 -2.53 2.49
C LEU A 39 -25.23 -1.47 1.43
N ILE A 40 -24.19 -1.67 0.62
CA ILE A 40 -23.96 -0.90 -0.60
C ILE A 40 -24.34 -1.80 -1.79
N ARG A 41 -25.23 -1.36 -2.67
CA ARG A 41 -25.58 -2.12 -3.86
C ARG A 41 -25.73 -1.23 -5.10
N GLY A 42 -25.53 -1.82 -6.26
CA GLY A 42 -25.56 -1.08 -7.51
C GLY A 42 -25.26 -1.95 -8.72
N THR A 43 -24.77 -1.32 -9.77
CA THR A 43 -24.43 -1.98 -11.05
C THR A 43 -22.97 -1.70 -11.39
N VAL A 44 -22.20 -2.74 -11.67
CA VAL A 44 -20.88 -2.61 -12.27
C VAL A 44 -21.02 -2.68 -13.79
N THR A 45 -20.41 -1.73 -14.49
CA THR A 45 -20.37 -1.65 -15.95
C THR A 45 -18.93 -1.75 -16.41
N TYR A 46 -18.66 -2.73 -17.26
CA TYR A 46 -17.38 -2.96 -17.91
C TYR A 46 -17.44 -2.46 -19.34
N VAL A 47 -16.43 -1.68 -19.74
CA VAL A 47 -16.21 -1.26 -21.13
C VAL A 47 -14.75 -1.53 -21.48
N GLY A 48 -14.49 -2.53 -22.33
CA GLY A 48 -13.12 -2.93 -22.62
C GLY A 48 -13.02 -4.13 -23.55
N PRO A 49 -11.82 -4.70 -23.72
CA PRO A 49 -11.64 -5.86 -24.60
C PRO A 49 -12.46 -7.08 -24.16
N PRO A 50 -12.72 -8.05 -25.05
CA PRO A 50 -13.40 -9.28 -24.68
C PRO A 50 -12.66 -10.04 -23.55
N PRO A 51 -13.41 -10.75 -22.69
CA PRO A 51 -12.82 -11.46 -21.57
C PRO A 51 -12.05 -12.70 -22.03
N CYS A 52 -11.05 -13.11 -21.25
CA CYS A 52 -10.41 -14.40 -21.46
C CYS A 52 -11.31 -15.54 -20.94
N SER A 53 -11.19 -16.73 -21.53
CA SER A 53 -11.92 -17.93 -21.11
C SER A 53 -11.01 -19.15 -21.04
N LYS A 54 -11.37 -20.12 -20.20
CA LYS A 54 -10.67 -21.38 -19.97
C LYS A 54 -11.67 -22.44 -19.50
N GLY A 55 -11.66 -23.63 -20.10
CA GLY A 55 -12.47 -24.76 -19.66
C GLY A 55 -13.98 -24.48 -19.62
N GLY A 56 -14.51 -23.68 -20.55
CA GLY A 56 -15.93 -23.30 -20.61
C GLY A 56 -16.33 -22.15 -19.68
N HIS A 57 -15.39 -21.56 -18.95
CA HIS A 57 -15.61 -20.47 -18.00
C HIS A 57 -14.92 -19.18 -18.44
N ILE A 58 -15.53 -18.05 -18.12
CA ILE A 58 -14.86 -16.76 -18.18
C ILE A 58 -13.88 -16.63 -17.01
N VAL A 59 -12.63 -16.27 -17.32
CA VAL A 59 -11.58 -16.09 -16.32
C VAL A 59 -11.66 -14.68 -15.77
N GLY A 60 -11.54 -14.57 -14.44
CA GLY A 60 -11.49 -13.29 -13.75
C GLY A 60 -12.77 -12.89 -13.05
N ASN A 61 -12.68 -11.78 -12.34
CA ASN A 61 -13.81 -11.19 -11.61
C ASN A 61 -13.76 -9.67 -11.74
N ALA A 62 -14.93 -9.04 -11.74
CA ALA A 62 -15.01 -7.62 -11.42
C ALA A 62 -14.98 -7.47 -9.90
N VAL A 63 -13.89 -6.91 -9.40
CA VAL A 63 -13.65 -6.67 -7.97
C VAL A 63 -14.10 -5.26 -7.64
N VAL A 64 -15.00 -5.12 -6.68
CA VAL A 64 -15.48 -3.84 -6.16
C VAL A 64 -14.98 -3.70 -4.72
N LEU A 65 -14.09 -2.74 -4.50
CA LEU A 65 -13.39 -2.48 -3.24
C LEU A 65 -13.98 -1.23 -2.57
N VAL A 66 -14.37 -1.35 -1.31
CA VAL A 66 -14.89 -0.24 -0.50
C VAL A 66 -13.79 0.24 0.43
N PHE A 67 -13.46 1.52 0.36
CA PHE A 67 -12.48 2.15 1.24
C PHE A 67 -13.15 3.25 2.07
N ASP A 68 -12.71 3.42 3.31
CA ASP A 68 -13.11 4.57 4.12
C ASP A 68 -12.64 5.86 3.43
N ARG A 69 -13.55 6.80 3.22
CA ARG A 69 -13.22 8.07 2.57
C ARG A 69 -12.25 8.92 3.40
N ARG A 70 -12.19 8.70 4.72
CA ARG A 70 -11.24 9.37 5.63
C ARG A 70 -9.81 8.90 5.42
N ASN A 71 -9.62 7.67 4.96
CA ASN A 71 -8.32 7.11 4.62
C ASN A 71 -8.45 6.35 3.28
N PRO A 72 -8.51 7.07 2.14
CA PRO A 72 -8.63 6.42 0.84
C PRO A 72 -7.35 5.63 0.50
N PRO A 73 -7.38 4.77 -0.54
CA PRO A 73 -6.16 4.11 -0.99
C PRO A 73 -5.17 5.15 -1.56
N PRO A 74 -3.87 4.80 -1.62
CA PRO A 74 -2.88 5.61 -2.29
C PRO A 74 -3.29 5.95 -3.74
N PRO A 75 -2.93 7.14 -4.26
CA PRO A 75 -1.99 8.12 -3.70
C PRO A 75 -2.62 9.15 -2.73
N ASN A 76 -3.94 9.17 -2.55
CA ASN A 76 -4.63 10.23 -1.79
C ASN A 76 -4.80 9.89 -0.30
N GLY A 77 -4.41 8.70 0.11
CA GLY A 77 -4.42 8.25 1.49
C GLY A 77 -3.48 7.06 1.66
N PHE A 78 -3.65 6.33 2.76
CA PHE A 78 -2.71 5.30 3.21
C PHE A 78 -3.36 3.94 3.42
N ALA A 79 -4.63 3.76 3.03
CA ALA A 79 -5.28 2.47 3.19
C ALA A 79 -4.60 1.39 2.34
N THR A 80 -4.14 0.33 3.00
CA THR A 80 -3.50 -0.83 2.37
C THR A 80 -4.48 -1.95 2.02
N SER A 81 -5.70 -1.89 2.56
CA SER A 81 -6.78 -2.84 2.35
C SER A 81 -8.13 -2.12 2.28
N ALA A 82 -9.07 -2.73 1.57
CA ALA A 82 -10.45 -2.29 1.55
C ALA A 82 -11.14 -2.69 2.88
N VAL A 83 -12.07 -1.87 3.37
CA VAL A 83 -12.86 -2.22 4.58
C VAL A 83 -13.79 -3.39 4.30
N ASN A 84 -14.25 -3.53 3.06
CA ASN A 84 -14.99 -4.68 2.56
C ASN A 84 -14.90 -4.70 1.02
N PHE A 85 -15.24 -5.83 0.39
CA PHE A 85 -15.24 -5.96 -1.06
C PHE A 85 -16.26 -7.00 -1.54
N VAL A 86 -16.56 -6.99 -2.83
CA VAL A 86 -17.27 -8.08 -3.51
C VAL A 86 -16.59 -8.39 -4.84
N ALA A 87 -16.60 -9.67 -5.22
CA ALA A 87 -16.17 -10.12 -6.53
C ALA A 87 -17.41 -10.59 -7.32
N VAL A 88 -17.68 -9.93 -8.44
CA VAL A 88 -18.70 -10.37 -9.41
C VAL A 88 -18.02 -11.31 -10.40
N PRO A 89 -18.41 -12.60 -10.47
CA PRO A 89 -17.78 -13.57 -11.35
C PRO A 89 -17.84 -13.16 -12.82
N GLY A 90 -16.76 -13.42 -13.56
CA GLY A 90 -16.72 -13.18 -15.00
C GLY A 90 -17.87 -13.88 -15.75
N ASP A 91 -18.26 -15.08 -15.34
CA ASP A 91 -19.39 -15.82 -15.92
C ASP A 91 -20.74 -15.10 -15.73
N VAL A 92 -20.89 -14.31 -14.67
CA VAL A 92 -22.09 -13.51 -14.40
C VAL A 92 -22.05 -12.22 -15.21
N LEU A 93 -20.92 -11.52 -15.19
CA LEU A 93 -20.76 -10.25 -15.91
C LEU A 93 -20.85 -10.44 -17.43
N PHE A 94 -20.28 -11.52 -17.94
CA PHE A 94 -20.17 -11.82 -19.37
C PHE A 94 -21.01 -13.04 -19.77
N ALA A 95 -22.22 -13.16 -19.21
CA ALA A 95 -23.11 -14.30 -19.43
C ALA A 95 -23.33 -14.64 -20.92
N ASN A 96 -23.33 -13.61 -21.79
CA ASN A 96 -23.61 -13.73 -23.22
C ASN A 96 -22.34 -13.75 -24.12
N GLN A 97 -21.14 -13.79 -23.53
CA GLN A 97 -19.90 -13.79 -24.31
C GLN A 97 -19.45 -15.21 -24.71
N PRO A 98 -18.83 -15.37 -25.90
CA PRO A 98 -18.26 -16.65 -26.33
C PRO A 98 -17.21 -17.20 -25.36
N ARG A 99 -17.13 -18.53 -25.24
CA ARG A 99 -16.19 -19.23 -24.34
C ARG A 99 -15.46 -20.34 -25.08
N THR A 100 -14.17 -20.51 -24.80
CA THR A 100 -13.44 -21.72 -25.20
C THR A 100 -13.75 -22.86 -24.24
N ILE A 101 -13.85 -24.08 -24.75
CA ILE A 101 -13.88 -25.32 -23.94
C ILE A 101 -12.48 -25.88 -23.70
N ALA A 102 -11.45 -25.32 -24.32
CA ALA A 102 -10.07 -25.76 -24.16
C ALA A 102 -9.59 -25.49 -22.73
N ASP A 103 -8.74 -26.37 -22.21
CA ASP A 103 -8.13 -26.23 -20.90
C ASP A 103 -7.08 -25.12 -20.85
N ASP A 104 -6.62 -24.58 -21.98
CA ASP A 104 -5.69 -23.46 -22.00
C ASP A 104 -6.42 -22.11 -21.95
N LEU A 105 -5.75 -21.10 -21.36
CA LEU A 105 -6.28 -19.74 -21.32
C LEU A 105 -6.35 -19.16 -22.75
N TYR A 106 -7.56 -18.84 -23.20
CA TYR A 106 -7.81 -18.16 -24.46
C TYR A 106 -8.27 -16.73 -24.21
N CYS A 107 -7.52 -15.75 -24.70
CA CYS A 107 -7.91 -14.34 -24.70
C CYS A 107 -8.20 -13.93 -26.15
N PRO A 108 -9.44 -13.50 -26.48
CA PRO A 108 -9.75 -12.97 -27.80
C PRO A 108 -8.87 -11.75 -28.12
N PRO A 109 -8.58 -11.48 -29.41
CA PRO A 109 -7.83 -10.29 -29.80
C PRO A 109 -8.52 -9.01 -29.33
N ASP A 110 -7.74 -8.05 -28.81
CA ASP A 110 -8.21 -6.73 -28.36
C ASP A 110 -8.53 -5.81 -29.58
N THR A 111 -9.41 -6.26 -30.48
CA THR A 111 -9.77 -5.59 -31.74
C THR A 111 -11.05 -4.78 -31.66
N SER A 112 -11.85 -4.98 -30.62
CA SER A 112 -13.07 -4.23 -30.33
C SER A 112 -13.30 -4.17 -28.83
N ASN A 113 -14.05 -3.16 -28.38
CA ASN A 113 -14.53 -3.10 -27.01
C ASN A 113 -15.94 -3.69 -26.94
N ILE A 114 -16.22 -4.40 -25.85
CA ILE A 114 -17.56 -4.84 -25.47
C ILE A 114 -18.02 -4.05 -24.25
N GLU A 115 -19.34 -3.99 -24.09
CA GLU A 115 -19.99 -3.47 -22.89
C GLU A 115 -20.74 -4.60 -22.19
N ALA A 116 -20.58 -4.69 -20.88
CA ALA A 116 -21.25 -5.68 -20.05
C ALA A 116 -21.55 -5.09 -18.67
N SER A 117 -22.65 -5.52 -18.05
CA SER A 117 -23.04 -5.03 -16.74
C SER A 117 -23.65 -6.11 -15.87
N ALA A 118 -23.40 -6.03 -14.57
CA ALA A 118 -24.00 -6.94 -13.59
C ALA A 118 -24.29 -6.21 -12.27
N PRO A 119 -25.30 -6.66 -11.50
CA PRO A 119 -25.54 -6.13 -10.17
C PRO A 119 -24.43 -6.56 -9.20
N PHE A 120 -24.17 -5.73 -8.18
CA PHE A 120 -23.29 -6.08 -7.07
C PHE A 120 -23.91 -5.65 -5.73
N ALA A 121 -23.46 -6.28 -4.66
CA ALA A 121 -23.83 -5.97 -3.28
C ALA A 121 -22.64 -6.21 -2.35
N VAL A 122 -22.33 -5.23 -1.48
CA VAL A 122 -21.30 -5.32 -0.44
C VAL A 122 -21.97 -5.16 0.92
N ALA A 123 -21.88 -6.19 1.75
CA ALA A 123 -22.38 -6.22 3.12
C ALA A 123 -21.57 -7.21 3.97
N PRO A 124 -21.52 -7.05 5.30
CA PRO A 124 -21.99 -5.88 6.04
C PRO A 124 -21.04 -4.68 5.87
N VAL A 125 -21.58 -3.46 5.96
CA VAL A 125 -20.80 -2.21 6.00
C VAL A 125 -21.19 -1.42 7.25
N GLU A 126 -20.21 -0.86 7.94
CA GLU A 126 -20.44 0.02 9.09
C GLU A 126 -21.06 1.36 8.64
N PRO A 127 -21.66 2.16 9.54
CA PRO A 127 -22.05 3.52 9.18
C PRO A 127 -20.80 4.36 8.89
N GLY A 128 -20.78 5.09 7.76
CA GLY A 128 -19.63 5.88 7.34
C GLY A 128 -19.79 6.50 5.95
N SER A 129 -18.76 7.22 5.51
CA SER A 129 -18.63 7.72 4.14
C SER A 129 -17.51 6.95 3.44
N TYR A 130 -17.78 6.43 2.26
CA TYR A 130 -16.89 5.53 1.54
C TYR A 130 -16.56 6.02 0.14
N VAL A 131 -15.46 5.50 -0.41
CA VAL A 131 -15.11 5.60 -1.83
C VAL A 131 -14.99 4.20 -2.40
N ILE A 132 -15.41 4.03 -3.65
CA ILE A 132 -15.40 2.73 -4.33
C ILE A 132 -14.41 2.75 -5.47
N ALA A 133 -13.35 1.94 -5.34
CA ALA A 133 -12.48 1.58 -6.43
C ALA A 133 -12.87 0.20 -6.97
N ALA A 134 -12.66 -0.03 -8.26
CA ALA A 134 -12.99 -1.30 -8.87
C ALA A 134 -12.02 -1.65 -9.98
N PHE A 135 -11.88 -2.93 -10.27
CA PHE A 135 -11.14 -3.39 -11.44
C PHE A 135 -11.63 -4.75 -11.90
N TYR A 136 -11.37 -5.08 -13.16
CA TYR A 136 -11.55 -6.42 -13.69
C TYR A 136 -10.20 -7.12 -13.80
N ASP A 137 -10.03 -8.17 -13.00
CA ASP A 137 -8.86 -9.05 -13.02
C ASP A 137 -8.97 -9.98 -14.24
N ARG A 138 -8.33 -9.64 -15.36
CA ARG A 138 -8.46 -10.42 -16.60
C ARG A 138 -7.82 -11.80 -16.51
N ARG A 139 -6.91 -12.01 -15.55
CA ARG A 139 -6.09 -13.23 -15.44
C ARG A 139 -6.53 -14.16 -14.32
N GLY A 140 -7.49 -13.75 -13.47
CA GLY A 140 -7.99 -14.56 -12.35
C GLY A 140 -6.94 -14.78 -11.25
N ARG A 141 -6.07 -13.79 -11.01
CA ARG A 141 -4.98 -13.87 -10.04
C ARG A 141 -5.15 -12.96 -8.83
N PHE A 142 -6.21 -12.18 -8.74
CA PHE A 142 -6.49 -11.30 -7.61
C PHE A 142 -6.73 -12.09 -6.33
N TRP A 143 -5.94 -11.78 -5.30
CA TRP A 143 -6.05 -12.38 -3.98
C TRP A 143 -6.06 -11.27 -2.93
N PRO A 144 -7.21 -11.00 -2.27
CA PRO A 144 -7.39 -9.82 -1.43
C PRO A 144 -6.53 -9.82 -0.15
N THR A 145 -6.14 -11.00 0.33
CA THR A 145 -5.41 -11.17 1.59
C THR A 145 -3.88 -11.09 1.44
N PHE A 146 -3.36 -11.05 0.21
CA PHE A 146 -1.91 -11.03 -0.03
C PHE A 146 -1.52 -9.73 -0.74
N LYS A 147 -0.64 -8.93 -0.14
CA LYS A 147 -0.22 -7.61 -0.67
C LYS A 147 0.41 -7.70 -2.06
N PHE A 148 1.01 -8.83 -2.39
CA PHE A 148 1.59 -9.06 -3.71
C PHE A 148 0.54 -9.35 -4.81
N ARG A 149 -0.75 -9.54 -4.47
CA ARG A 149 -1.86 -9.85 -5.41
C ARG A 149 -3.18 -9.11 -5.12
N ASN A 150 -3.18 -8.13 -4.22
CA ASN A 150 -4.38 -7.38 -3.82
C ASN A 150 -4.69 -6.13 -4.68
N LEU A 151 -3.97 -5.90 -5.78
CA LEU A 151 -4.12 -4.75 -6.65
C LEU A 151 -4.13 -5.19 -8.13
N PRO A 152 -4.73 -4.39 -9.03
CA PRO A 152 -4.72 -4.68 -10.45
C PRO A 152 -3.30 -4.70 -11.02
N GLU A 153 -3.09 -5.59 -11.98
CA GLU A 153 -1.83 -5.74 -12.70
C GLU A 153 -1.90 -5.12 -14.10
N ALA A 154 -0.78 -5.12 -14.85
CA ALA A 154 -0.80 -4.63 -16.22
C ALA A 154 -1.72 -5.50 -17.08
N GLY A 155 -2.56 -4.84 -17.87
CA GLY A 155 -3.57 -5.46 -18.72
C GLY A 155 -4.94 -5.64 -18.07
N ASP A 156 -5.07 -5.49 -16.74
CA ASP A 156 -6.37 -5.38 -16.08
C ASP A 156 -7.04 -4.06 -16.42
N LEU A 157 -8.34 -3.95 -16.12
CA LEU A 157 -9.08 -2.71 -16.30
C LEU A 157 -9.48 -2.14 -14.96
N ALA A 158 -9.13 -0.89 -14.68
CA ALA A 158 -9.46 -0.18 -13.45
C ALA A 158 -10.63 0.80 -13.66
N GLY A 159 -11.22 1.18 -12.54
CA GLY A 159 -12.29 2.16 -12.45
C GLY A 159 -12.84 2.27 -11.01
N GLY A 160 -14.13 2.55 -10.88
CA GLY A 160 -14.78 2.79 -9.59
C GLY A 160 -16.07 3.60 -9.71
N TYR A 161 -16.54 4.10 -8.58
CA TYR A 161 -17.59 5.13 -8.54
C TYR A 161 -16.94 6.51 -8.56
N ILE A 162 -16.84 7.08 -9.77
CA ILE A 162 -16.02 8.25 -10.07
C ILE A 162 -16.82 9.33 -10.80
N ASP A 163 -16.28 10.54 -10.85
CA ASP A 163 -16.74 11.58 -11.77
C ASP A 163 -16.39 11.19 -13.22
N VAL A 164 -17.36 10.62 -13.92
CA VAL A 164 -17.20 10.11 -15.28
C VAL A 164 -16.88 11.21 -16.30
N GLU A 165 -17.35 12.44 -16.09
CA GLU A 165 -17.08 13.54 -17.03
C GLU A 165 -15.64 14.06 -16.86
N ASP A 166 -15.17 14.15 -15.62
CA ASP A 166 -13.76 14.46 -15.34
C ASP A 166 -12.83 13.36 -15.88
N ALA A 167 -13.18 12.09 -15.65
CA ALA A 167 -12.42 10.96 -16.17
C ALA A 167 -12.35 10.95 -17.70
N ARG A 168 -13.46 11.28 -18.38
CA ARG A 168 -13.53 11.37 -19.84
C ARG A 168 -12.62 12.48 -20.38
N ARG A 169 -12.61 13.66 -19.75
CA ARG A 169 -11.72 14.77 -20.13
C ARG A 169 -10.24 14.41 -19.98
N ASN A 170 -9.92 13.51 -19.06
CA ASN A 170 -8.58 13.08 -18.75
C ASN A 170 -8.20 11.70 -19.33
N ALA A 171 -8.99 11.13 -20.25
CA ALA A 171 -8.79 9.76 -20.73
C ALA A 171 -7.39 9.48 -21.32
N GLY A 172 -6.73 10.48 -21.91
CA GLY A 172 -5.35 10.38 -22.44
C GLY A 172 -4.26 10.66 -21.42
N ASN A 173 -4.59 11.14 -20.23
CA ASN A 173 -3.63 11.50 -19.20
C ASN A 173 -3.26 10.26 -18.36
N LEU A 174 -2.12 9.65 -18.67
CA LEU A 174 -1.66 8.45 -17.96
C LEU A 174 -1.32 8.69 -16.48
N ALA A 175 -1.12 9.94 -16.06
CA ALA A 175 -0.93 10.32 -14.66
C ALA A 175 -2.23 10.77 -13.95
N TYR A 176 -3.37 10.72 -14.63
CA TYR A 176 -4.67 11.13 -14.08
C TYR A 176 -5.07 10.29 -12.87
N GLN A 177 -5.45 10.99 -11.79
CA GLN A 177 -6.03 10.42 -10.58
C GLN A 177 -7.55 10.63 -10.61
N PRO A 178 -8.35 9.56 -10.50
CA PRO A 178 -9.80 9.69 -10.55
C PRO A 178 -10.36 10.44 -9.33
N ILE A 179 -11.35 11.29 -9.58
CA ILE A 179 -12.15 11.91 -8.52
C ILE A 179 -13.25 10.92 -8.13
N TYR A 180 -13.11 10.32 -6.95
CA TYR A 180 -14.13 9.42 -6.41
C TYR A 180 -15.34 10.19 -5.86
N ARG A 181 -16.54 9.67 -6.12
CA ARG A 181 -17.78 10.17 -5.52
C ARG A 181 -18.01 9.48 -4.17
N PRO A 182 -18.53 10.19 -3.16
CA PRO A 182 -18.79 9.58 -1.87
C PRO A 182 -19.99 8.64 -1.92
N VAL A 183 -19.92 7.56 -1.14
CA VAL A 183 -21.02 6.65 -0.84
C VAL A 183 -21.27 6.70 0.66
N ASP A 184 -22.35 7.37 1.05
CA ASP A 184 -22.70 7.56 2.45
C ASP A 184 -23.64 6.44 2.93
N VAL A 185 -23.29 5.82 4.05
CA VAL A 185 -24.03 4.71 4.67
C VAL A 185 -24.42 5.12 6.08
N GLY A 186 -25.73 5.20 6.34
CA GLY A 186 -26.28 5.55 7.65
C GLY A 186 -26.83 6.98 7.72
N ILE A 187 -27.16 7.40 8.93
CA ILE A 187 -27.75 8.71 9.24
C ILE A 187 -26.62 9.69 9.53
N ARG A 188 -26.45 10.65 8.63
CA ARG A 188 -25.45 11.71 8.74
C ARG A 188 -25.62 12.50 10.04
N GLN A 189 -24.53 12.68 10.77
CA GLN A 189 -24.43 13.55 11.94
C GLN A 189 -23.98 14.97 11.55
N PRO A 190 -24.30 15.99 12.36
CA PRO A 190 -23.76 17.34 12.16
C PRO A 190 -22.24 17.34 12.14
N ALA A 191 -21.64 18.09 11.20
CA ALA A 191 -20.20 18.25 11.10
C ALA A 191 -19.84 19.66 10.60
N PRO A 192 -18.65 20.17 10.92
CA PRO A 192 -18.16 21.43 10.37
C PRO A 192 -18.15 21.44 8.84
N ALA A 193 -18.26 22.63 8.25
CA ALA A 193 -18.20 22.79 6.80
C ALA A 193 -16.84 22.32 6.27
N GLY A 194 -16.85 21.43 5.28
CA GLY A 194 -15.65 20.88 4.65
C GLY A 194 -15.14 19.57 5.28
N GLU A 195 -15.63 19.17 6.46
CA GLU A 195 -15.26 17.89 7.08
C GLU A 195 -16.15 16.73 6.64
N ILE A 196 -15.60 15.51 6.69
CA ILE A 196 -16.36 14.28 6.46
C ILE A 196 -17.19 13.98 7.73
N PRO A 197 -18.54 14.04 7.66
CA PRO A 197 -19.39 13.84 8.83
C PRO A 197 -19.30 12.42 9.38
N ASP A 198 -19.59 12.26 10.67
CA ASP A 198 -19.87 10.94 11.24
C ASP A 198 -21.26 10.45 10.80
N PHE A 199 -21.46 9.14 10.87
CA PHE A 199 -22.72 8.49 10.54
C PHE A 199 -23.10 7.54 11.66
N THR A 200 -24.40 7.40 11.90
CA THR A 200 -24.94 6.39 12.82
C THR A 200 -25.84 5.43 12.08
N MET A 201 -25.91 4.18 12.54
CA MET A 201 -26.77 3.18 11.93
C MET A 201 -28.20 3.28 12.49
N GLY A 202 -29.18 3.38 11.60
CA GLY A 202 -30.60 3.37 12.00
C GLY A 202 -31.06 2.00 12.52
N PRO A 203 -32.22 1.94 13.18
CA PRO A 203 -32.73 0.70 13.77
C PRO A 203 -33.02 -0.40 12.74
N ASN A 204 -33.19 -0.05 11.45
CA ASN A 204 -33.45 -1.00 10.36
C ASN A 204 -32.24 -1.24 9.45
N GLY A 205 -31.05 -0.73 9.82
CA GLY A 205 -29.89 -0.73 8.94
C GLY A 205 -29.99 0.40 7.92
N TYR A 206 -29.16 0.34 6.87
CA TYR A 206 -29.15 1.34 5.81
C TYR A 206 -28.77 0.71 4.48
N VAL A 207 -29.42 1.12 3.39
CA VAL A 207 -29.08 0.67 2.03
C VAL A 207 -28.66 1.88 1.21
N ALA A 208 -27.37 1.93 0.84
CA ALA A 208 -26.87 2.83 -0.19
C ALA A 208 -27.11 2.15 -1.55
N ASP A 209 -28.14 2.61 -2.25
CA ASP A 209 -28.65 1.98 -3.47
C ASP A 209 -28.25 2.74 -4.74
N ASN A 210 -28.41 2.08 -5.89
CA ASN A 210 -28.19 2.63 -7.22
C ASN A 210 -26.78 3.22 -7.42
N ILE A 211 -25.75 2.57 -6.88
CA ILE A 211 -24.36 3.02 -7.04
C ILE A 211 -23.79 2.54 -8.39
N PRO A 212 -23.52 3.44 -9.36
CA PRO A 212 -22.95 3.04 -10.64
C PRO A 212 -21.43 2.90 -10.53
N VAL A 213 -20.90 1.72 -10.79
CA VAL A 213 -19.45 1.48 -10.84
C VAL A 213 -19.05 1.28 -12.28
N SER A 214 -18.05 2.05 -12.76
CA SER A 214 -17.53 1.94 -14.12
C SER A 214 -16.13 1.34 -14.12
N ILE A 215 -15.84 0.40 -15.03
CA ILE A 215 -14.53 -0.22 -15.22
C ILE A 215 -14.18 -0.11 -16.71
N GLN A 216 -13.22 0.75 -17.04
CA GLN A 216 -12.96 1.11 -18.44
C GLN A 216 -11.51 1.45 -18.79
N ARG A 217 -10.65 1.63 -17.79
CA ARG A 217 -9.27 2.10 -18.01
C ARG A 217 -8.30 0.94 -17.93
N VAL A 218 -7.69 0.56 -19.05
CA VAL A 218 -6.60 -0.41 -19.05
C VAL A 218 -5.44 0.08 -18.20
N VAL A 219 -4.93 -0.78 -17.33
CA VAL A 219 -3.73 -0.55 -16.53
C VAL A 219 -2.51 -0.82 -17.42
N PRO A 220 -1.77 0.22 -17.84
CA PRO A 220 -0.83 0.11 -18.96
C PRO A 220 0.55 -0.43 -18.55
N PHE A 221 0.91 -0.28 -17.28
CA PHE A 221 2.23 -0.63 -16.76
C PHE A 221 2.11 -1.65 -15.64
N THR A 222 3.18 -2.38 -15.43
CA THR A 222 3.31 -3.31 -14.31
C THR A 222 3.34 -2.54 -13.00
N ARG A 223 3.01 -3.23 -11.91
CA ARG A 223 3.26 -2.70 -10.56
C ARG A 223 4.75 -2.35 -10.42
N PRO A 224 5.13 -1.40 -9.55
CA PRO A 224 6.52 -1.03 -9.34
C PRO A 224 7.26 -2.10 -8.53
N TYR A 225 7.41 -3.32 -9.05
CA TYR A 225 8.15 -4.39 -8.38
C TYR A 225 9.60 -3.93 -8.15
N PHE A 226 10.04 -3.98 -6.89
CA PHE A 226 11.42 -3.61 -6.54
C PHE A 226 11.96 -4.47 -5.39
N HIS A 227 13.28 -4.45 -5.24
CA HIS A 227 13.96 -4.84 -4.00
C HIS A 227 14.92 -3.72 -3.57
N PRO A 228 15.03 -3.44 -2.26
CA PRO A 228 15.87 -2.36 -1.76
C PRO A 228 17.32 -2.79 -1.58
N ARG A 229 18.21 -1.83 -1.83
CA ARG A 229 19.64 -1.87 -1.54
C ARG A 229 20.04 -0.64 -0.76
N HIS A 230 21.00 -0.81 0.13
CA HIS A 230 21.67 0.29 0.79
C HIS A 230 23.00 0.56 0.13
N ILE A 231 23.30 1.84 -0.11
CA ILE A 231 24.60 2.31 -0.56
C ILE A 231 25.26 3.00 0.61
N ASP A 232 26.37 2.43 1.09
CA ASP A 232 27.17 3.08 2.12
C ASP A 232 27.70 4.42 1.60
N PRO A 233 27.42 5.55 2.28
CA PRO A 233 27.78 6.87 1.78
C PRO A 233 29.30 7.10 1.70
N ILE A 234 30.10 6.39 2.52
CA ILE A 234 31.55 6.51 2.62
C ILE A 234 32.24 5.51 1.70
N THR A 235 31.91 4.22 1.85
CA THR A 235 32.59 3.14 1.12
C THR A 235 32.02 2.92 -0.28
N LYS A 236 30.84 3.50 -0.56
CA LYS A 236 30.04 3.27 -1.78
C LYS A 236 29.73 1.78 -2.03
N LYS A 237 29.89 0.93 -1.02
CA LYS A 237 29.55 -0.50 -1.08
C LYS A 237 28.02 -0.64 -1.07
N GLU A 238 27.51 -1.42 -2.01
CA GLU A 238 26.11 -1.84 -2.00
C GLU A 238 25.91 -3.05 -1.10
N THR A 239 24.79 -3.09 -0.38
CA THR A 239 24.29 -4.27 0.33
C THR A 239 22.84 -4.48 -0.08
N SER A 240 22.47 -5.72 -0.39
CA SER A 240 21.12 -6.05 -0.87
C SER A 240 20.30 -6.82 0.18
N ALA A 241 18.97 -6.67 0.14
CA ALA A 241 18.08 -7.25 1.14
C ALA A 241 18.12 -8.79 1.21
N GLU A 242 18.45 -9.46 0.11
CA GLU A 242 18.62 -10.91 0.03
C GLU A 242 19.94 -11.43 0.63
N GLU A 243 20.97 -10.59 0.75
CA GLU A 243 22.33 -11.01 1.14
C GLU A 243 22.43 -11.13 2.66
N ILE A 244 22.09 -12.29 3.23
CA ILE A 244 22.00 -12.47 4.68
C ILE A 244 23.36 -12.24 5.32
N GLY A 245 23.45 -11.14 6.08
CA GLY A 245 24.65 -10.75 6.80
C GLY A 245 24.70 -11.32 8.21
N GLU A 246 25.63 -10.79 8.99
CA GLU A 246 25.80 -11.18 10.38
C GLU A 246 24.58 -10.78 11.24
N PRO A 247 24.22 -11.60 12.24
CA PRO A 247 23.28 -11.25 13.30
C PRO A 247 23.58 -9.88 13.94
N LEU A 248 22.58 -9.02 14.06
CA LEU A 248 22.71 -7.72 14.73
C LEU A 248 21.52 -7.44 15.63
N ARG A 249 21.78 -7.05 16.89
CA ARG A 249 20.72 -6.62 17.82
C ARG A 249 20.33 -5.18 17.56
N SER A 250 19.03 -4.93 17.61
CA SER A 250 18.44 -3.59 17.58
C SER A 250 17.17 -3.56 18.45
N PRO A 251 16.59 -2.38 18.74
CA PRO A 251 15.31 -2.30 19.45
C PRO A 251 14.21 -3.14 18.81
N ALA A 252 14.19 -3.29 17.48
CA ALA A 252 13.22 -4.12 16.77
C ALA A 252 13.70 -5.55 16.44
N ASN A 253 14.92 -5.92 16.82
CA ASN A 253 15.50 -7.26 16.64
C ASN A 253 16.27 -7.68 17.89
N THR A 254 15.55 -7.93 18.98
CA THR A 254 16.17 -8.16 20.30
C THR A 254 16.93 -9.48 20.35
N VAL A 255 16.58 -10.47 19.52
CA VAL A 255 17.19 -11.81 19.49
C VAL A 255 18.36 -11.94 18.50
N ALA A 256 18.73 -10.86 17.80
CA ALA A 256 19.73 -10.87 16.73
C ALA A 256 19.40 -11.87 15.61
N ASP A 257 18.15 -11.93 15.14
CA ASP A 257 17.82 -12.76 13.97
C ASP A 257 18.48 -12.13 12.72
N PRO A 258 19.36 -12.84 12.00
CA PRO A 258 19.97 -12.33 10.77
C PRO A 258 18.95 -12.00 9.66
N LEU A 259 17.76 -12.61 9.68
CA LEU A 259 16.65 -12.31 8.77
C LEU A 259 15.89 -11.03 9.14
N ALA A 260 16.15 -10.44 10.31
CA ALA A 260 15.52 -9.20 10.76
C ALA A 260 16.46 -7.99 10.73
N VAL A 261 17.70 -8.14 10.28
CA VAL A 261 18.62 -7.01 10.14
C VAL A 261 18.11 -6.08 9.02
N PRO A 262 17.81 -4.80 9.32
CA PRO A 262 17.26 -3.86 8.35
C PRO A 262 18.28 -3.55 7.23
N ILE A 263 17.81 -3.19 6.04
CA ILE A 263 18.69 -2.77 4.94
C ILE A 263 19.37 -1.45 5.25
N LEU A 264 18.69 -0.58 6.03
CA LEU A 264 19.19 0.72 6.47
C LEU A 264 18.75 0.96 7.91
N ALA A 265 19.67 1.39 8.77
CA ALA A 265 19.37 1.89 10.11
C ALA A 265 19.75 3.39 10.20
N MET A 266 18.88 4.18 10.82
CA MET A 266 19.05 5.63 10.97
C MET A 266 18.67 6.06 12.39
N THR A 267 19.39 7.00 12.99
CA THR A 267 19.08 7.48 14.34
C THR A 267 17.85 8.41 14.33
N GLN A 268 17.16 8.50 15.47
CA GLN A 268 15.96 9.36 15.62
C GLN A 268 16.23 10.86 15.46
N ASP A 269 17.47 11.28 15.67
CA ASP A 269 17.96 12.66 15.71
C ASP A 269 18.77 13.06 14.47
N VAL A 270 18.70 12.26 13.40
CA VAL A 270 19.47 12.46 12.17
C VAL A 270 19.42 13.92 11.70
N HIS A 271 20.61 14.53 11.55
CA HIS A 271 20.78 15.89 11.07
C HIS A 271 21.25 15.87 9.61
N VAL A 272 20.64 16.72 8.78
CA VAL A 272 21.01 16.89 7.37
C VAL A 272 21.46 18.32 7.12
N LEU A 273 22.19 18.55 6.03
CA LEU A 273 22.58 19.90 5.61
C LEU A 273 21.35 20.69 5.15
N ALA A 274 21.40 22.01 5.25
CA ALA A 274 20.41 22.90 4.66
C ALA A 274 20.65 23.06 3.15
N PRO A 275 19.59 23.27 2.34
CA PRO A 275 19.72 23.48 0.90
C PRO A 275 20.60 24.71 0.59
N PRO A 276 21.49 24.64 -0.42
CA PRO A 276 22.35 25.77 -0.79
C PRO A 276 21.52 26.88 -1.46
N SER A 277 21.81 28.17 -1.18
CA SER A 277 21.11 29.27 -1.89
C SER A 277 21.46 29.32 -3.38
N ASN A 278 22.70 28.96 -3.73
CA ASN A 278 23.18 28.92 -5.10
C ASN A 278 23.50 27.46 -5.48
N PRO A 279 22.52 26.69 -5.99
CA PRO A 279 22.74 25.28 -6.29
C PRO A 279 23.73 25.11 -7.45
N THR A 280 24.87 24.47 -7.15
CA THR A 280 25.85 23.96 -8.11
C THR A 280 25.90 22.44 -8.02
N PRO A 281 26.45 21.72 -9.03
CA PRO A 281 26.61 20.27 -8.94
C PRO A 281 27.35 19.82 -7.67
N GLN A 282 28.34 20.58 -7.20
CA GLN A 282 29.13 20.28 -6.01
C GLN A 282 28.32 20.47 -4.73
N THR A 283 27.64 21.60 -4.57
CA THR A 283 26.82 21.87 -3.38
C THR A 283 25.61 20.95 -3.30
N LEU A 284 25.04 20.55 -4.45
CA LEU A 284 23.96 19.56 -4.52
C LEU A 284 24.44 18.16 -4.18
N ALA A 285 25.66 17.78 -4.56
CA ALA A 285 26.26 16.52 -4.14
C ALA A 285 26.48 16.49 -2.63
N ALA A 286 27.04 17.56 -2.05
CA ALA A 286 27.19 17.68 -0.59
C ALA A 286 25.82 17.61 0.13
N TYR A 287 24.81 18.30 -0.39
CA TYR A 287 23.45 18.23 0.14
C TYR A 287 22.88 16.81 0.08
N GLN A 288 23.03 16.11 -1.05
CA GLN A 288 22.60 14.71 -1.23
C GLN A 288 23.29 13.77 -0.24
N GLU A 289 24.60 13.92 -0.04
CA GLU A 289 25.41 13.08 0.86
C GLU A 289 25.04 13.26 2.34
N GLY A 290 24.37 14.35 2.69
CA GLY A 290 23.82 14.55 4.02
C GLY A 290 22.63 13.64 4.35
N PHE A 291 22.01 12.99 3.37
CA PHE A 291 20.87 12.09 3.58
C PHE A 291 21.28 10.62 3.59
N GLN A 292 20.53 9.81 4.35
CA GLN A 292 20.53 8.37 4.13
C GLN A 292 19.86 8.05 2.79
N SER A 293 20.42 7.11 2.03
CA SER A 293 19.97 6.80 0.67
C SER A 293 19.58 5.33 0.51
N LEU A 294 18.52 5.11 -0.25
CA LEU A 294 18.03 3.79 -0.63
C LEU A 294 18.01 3.67 -2.14
N LYS A 295 18.64 2.63 -2.67
CA LYS A 295 18.54 2.27 -4.09
C LYS A 295 17.46 1.21 -4.24
N LEU A 296 16.40 1.53 -4.98
CA LEU A 296 15.26 0.65 -5.20
C LEU A 296 15.37 0.09 -6.62
N VAL A 297 15.79 -1.17 -6.70
CA VAL A 297 16.12 -1.82 -7.98
C VAL A 297 14.88 -2.51 -8.53
N TRP A 298 14.55 -2.26 -9.80
CA TRP A 298 13.48 -2.96 -10.51
C TRP A 298 13.67 -4.47 -10.41
N SER A 299 12.57 -5.22 -10.34
CA SER A 299 12.54 -6.69 -10.22
C SER A 299 12.85 -7.19 -8.79
N VAL A 300 12.84 -8.52 -8.65
CA VAL A 300 13.42 -9.27 -7.54
C VAL A 300 14.92 -9.49 -7.75
N ALA A 301 15.61 -10.01 -6.72
CA ALA A 301 17.02 -10.39 -6.84
C ALA A 301 17.24 -11.41 -7.97
N LYS A 302 18.43 -11.39 -8.59
CA LYS A 302 18.72 -12.19 -9.79
C LYS A 302 18.49 -13.70 -9.58
N GLY A 303 18.82 -14.24 -8.41
CA GLY A 303 18.63 -15.65 -8.07
C GLY A 303 17.16 -16.07 -7.89
N GLU A 304 16.26 -15.10 -7.74
CA GLU A 304 14.85 -15.30 -7.42
C GLU A 304 13.94 -15.13 -8.65
N PHE A 305 14.47 -14.68 -9.79
CA PHE A 305 13.69 -14.25 -10.96
C PHE A 305 12.80 -15.35 -11.54
N ASP A 306 13.35 -16.56 -11.72
CA ASP A 306 12.63 -17.67 -12.33
C ASP A 306 11.43 -18.09 -11.45
N ASP A 307 11.64 -18.20 -10.14
CA ASP A 307 10.58 -18.52 -9.17
C ASP A 307 9.54 -17.40 -9.04
N ALA A 308 9.97 -16.14 -9.11
CA ALA A 308 9.06 -15.00 -9.05
C ALA A 308 8.13 -14.92 -10.27
N THR A 309 8.60 -15.31 -11.46
CA THR A 309 7.87 -15.15 -12.72
C THR A 309 7.12 -16.40 -13.19
N ASP A 310 7.51 -17.60 -12.74
CA ASP A 310 6.82 -18.83 -13.13
C ASP A 310 5.34 -18.80 -12.70
N SER A 311 4.45 -18.91 -13.68
CA SER A 311 2.99 -18.96 -13.46
C SER A 311 2.52 -20.16 -12.65
N ARG A 312 3.34 -21.21 -12.54
CA ARG A 312 3.07 -22.40 -11.71
C ARG A 312 3.47 -22.18 -10.24
N GLN A 313 4.30 -21.18 -9.97
CA GLN A 313 4.68 -20.76 -8.64
C GLN A 313 3.61 -19.82 -8.05
N PRO A 314 3.57 -19.66 -6.71
CA PRO A 314 2.53 -18.85 -6.05
C PRO A 314 2.56 -17.36 -6.40
N PHE A 315 3.64 -16.87 -7.02
CA PHE A 315 3.88 -15.44 -7.25
C PHE A 315 3.41 -14.98 -8.63
N GLY A 316 4.04 -15.45 -9.71
CA GLY A 316 3.68 -15.13 -11.09
C GLY A 316 3.81 -13.64 -11.43
N PHE A 317 4.81 -12.94 -10.88
CA PHE A 317 5.04 -11.51 -11.06
C PHE A 317 5.23 -11.14 -12.54
N GLN A 318 4.71 -9.97 -12.90
CA GLN A 318 4.88 -9.42 -14.24
C GLN A 318 6.20 -8.64 -14.32
N LEU A 319 7.29 -9.32 -14.64
CA LEU A 319 8.64 -8.74 -14.73
C LEU A 319 9.17 -8.75 -16.18
N PRO A 320 8.59 -7.94 -17.09
CA PRO A 320 9.09 -7.85 -18.46
C PRO A 320 10.52 -7.30 -18.51
N ALA A 321 11.22 -7.59 -19.60
CA ALA A 321 12.55 -7.03 -19.85
C ALA A 321 12.52 -5.49 -19.90
N LEU A 322 13.63 -4.87 -19.50
CA LEU A 322 13.84 -3.43 -19.62
C LEU A 322 13.83 -2.98 -21.10
N PRO A 323 13.54 -1.70 -21.38
CA PRO A 323 13.71 -1.11 -22.70
C PRO A 323 15.12 -1.31 -23.27
N PRO A 324 15.28 -1.41 -24.60
CA PRO A 324 14.22 -1.39 -25.62
C PRO A 324 13.52 -2.74 -25.83
N LYS A 325 13.91 -3.81 -25.13
CA LYS A 325 13.40 -5.17 -25.35
C LYS A 325 12.00 -5.39 -24.74
N GLY A 326 11.58 -4.56 -23.81
CA GLY A 326 10.26 -4.65 -23.18
C GLY A 326 9.84 -3.35 -22.50
N LYS A 327 8.84 -3.46 -21.64
CA LYS A 327 8.25 -2.35 -20.87
C LYS A 327 8.48 -2.48 -19.36
N GLY A 328 9.52 -3.21 -18.95
CA GLY A 328 9.90 -3.33 -17.54
C GLY A 328 10.61 -2.08 -17.03
N GLY A 329 10.62 -1.90 -15.71
CA GLY A 329 11.31 -0.81 -15.03
C GLY A 329 10.40 0.00 -14.11
N LEU A 330 11.02 0.85 -13.31
CA LEU A 330 10.35 1.85 -12.50
C LEU A 330 10.15 3.11 -13.34
N LEU A 331 8.91 3.59 -13.46
CA LEU A 331 8.58 4.86 -14.11
C LEU A 331 9.00 6.03 -13.22
N VAL A 332 9.97 6.83 -13.66
CA VAL A 332 10.39 8.06 -12.97
C VAL A 332 10.01 9.28 -13.82
N PHE A 333 9.07 10.09 -13.31
CA PHE A 333 8.51 11.22 -14.06
C PHE A 333 8.01 12.33 -13.12
N ALA A 334 7.82 13.54 -13.65
CA ALA A 334 7.44 14.71 -12.88
C ALA A 334 6.04 14.56 -12.23
N ARG A 335 5.91 14.99 -10.98
CA ARG A 335 4.63 15.05 -10.25
C ARG A 335 3.85 16.34 -10.50
N GLY A 336 4.49 17.38 -11.05
CA GLY A 336 3.85 18.68 -11.31
C GLY A 336 4.03 19.71 -10.19
N GLY A 337 5.14 19.65 -9.44
CA GLY A 337 5.50 20.61 -8.39
C GLY A 337 6.95 20.41 -7.93
N SER A 338 7.36 21.12 -6.88
CA SER A 338 8.68 20.98 -6.24
C SER A 338 8.56 20.33 -4.86
N ILE A 339 9.69 19.86 -4.32
CA ILE A 339 9.74 19.45 -2.93
C ILE A 339 9.74 20.68 -1.99
N PRO A 340 9.23 20.58 -0.76
CA PRO A 340 9.20 21.72 0.18
C PRO A 340 10.59 22.18 0.67
N GLU A 341 11.57 21.28 0.69
CA GLU A 341 12.93 21.57 1.15
C GLU A 341 13.68 22.47 0.18
N ASN A 342 13.45 22.30 -1.12
CA ASN A 342 14.11 23.08 -2.15
C ASN A 342 13.18 23.27 -3.36
N PRO A 343 12.66 24.48 -3.60
CA PRO A 343 11.74 24.73 -4.70
C PRO A 343 12.36 24.52 -6.10
N ALA A 344 13.70 24.46 -6.20
CA ALA A 344 14.38 24.12 -7.45
C ALA A 344 14.35 22.62 -7.76
N VAL A 345 14.12 21.77 -6.77
CA VAL A 345 14.08 20.31 -6.96
C VAL A 345 12.65 19.87 -7.29
N PRO A 346 12.38 19.38 -8.51
CA PRO A 346 11.06 18.89 -8.88
C PRO A 346 10.70 17.65 -8.05
N ALA A 347 9.44 17.56 -7.63
CA ALA A 347 8.89 16.35 -7.04
C ALA A 347 8.63 15.32 -8.15
N LEU A 348 9.05 14.07 -7.94
CA LEU A 348 8.92 12.99 -8.91
C LEU A 348 7.98 11.87 -8.41
N TRP A 349 7.46 11.12 -9.36
CA TRP A 349 6.89 9.79 -9.17
C TRP A 349 7.95 8.71 -9.43
N PRO A 350 7.82 7.49 -8.86
CA PRO A 350 6.86 7.13 -7.82
C PRO A 350 7.12 7.92 -6.53
N GLN A 351 6.08 8.06 -5.71
CA GLN A 351 6.27 8.48 -4.32
C GLN A 351 6.87 7.31 -3.55
N VAL A 352 7.95 7.60 -2.82
CA VAL A 352 8.55 6.67 -1.87
C VAL A 352 7.99 6.99 -0.50
N ALA A 353 7.27 6.06 0.09
CA ALA A 353 6.72 6.18 1.44
C ALA A 353 7.30 5.08 2.33
N LEU A 354 7.89 5.47 3.44
CA LEU A 354 8.32 4.57 4.50
C LEU A 354 7.23 4.55 5.56
N VAL A 355 6.52 3.42 5.70
CA VAL A 355 5.34 3.30 6.56
C VAL A 355 5.70 2.47 7.78
N LYS A 356 5.45 3.00 8.98
CA LYS A 356 5.82 2.33 10.23
C LYS A 356 5.05 1.02 10.41
N LEU A 357 5.78 -0.02 10.78
CA LEU A 357 5.25 -1.34 11.09
C LEU A 357 4.90 -1.46 12.58
N ALA A 358 3.97 -2.36 12.87
CA ALA A 358 3.59 -2.73 14.23
C ALA A 358 4.82 -3.24 15.01
N SER A 359 4.88 -2.90 16.30
CA SER A 359 6.03 -3.21 17.15
C SER A 359 5.92 -4.63 17.72
N ASP A 360 6.49 -5.62 17.01
CA ASP A 360 6.69 -7.00 17.47
C ASP A 360 8.18 -7.38 17.44
N PRO A 361 9.01 -6.91 18.39
CA PRO A 361 10.47 -7.06 18.36
C PRO A 361 10.94 -8.51 18.52
N GLU A 362 10.08 -9.38 19.07
CA GLU A 362 10.35 -10.83 19.19
C GLU A 362 9.74 -11.62 18.03
N ARG A 363 8.99 -10.97 17.14
CA ARG A 363 8.35 -11.57 15.96
C ARG A 363 7.51 -12.80 16.30
N LYS A 364 6.75 -12.74 17.39
CA LYS A 364 5.94 -13.86 17.90
C LYS A 364 4.64 -14.05 17.13
N THR A 365 4.04 -12.95 16.68
CA THR A 365 2.71 -12.94 16.05
C THR A 365 2.80 -12.48 14.60
N ASP A 366 3.74 -11.58 14.31
CA ASP A 366 4.05 -11.12 12.96
C ASP A 366 5.49 -11.50 12.58
N PHE A 367 5.67 -12.77 12.24
CA PHE A 367 6.96 -13.35 11.88
C PHE A 367 7.69 -12.63 10.75
N GLN A 368 7.02 -11.82 9.94
CA GLN A 368 7.63 -11.13 8.81
C GLN A 368 7.64 -9.61 8.95
N SER A 369 7.09 -9.07 10.06
CA SER A 369 6.87 -7.64 10.24
C SER A 369 6.10 -7.03 9.06
N LEU A 370 4.93 -7.57 8.74
CA LEU A 370 4.08 -7.09 7.66
C LEU A 370 3.00 -6.12 8.14
N VAL A 371 2.60 -6.17 9.40
CA VAL A 371 1.46 -5.39 9.88
C VAL A 371 1.86 -3.93 10.05
N VAL A 372 1.07 -3.04 9.46
CA VAL A 372 1.29 -1.60 9.50
C VAL A 372 0.71 -1.03 10.80
N GLN A 373 1.44 -0.12 11.44
CA GLN A 373 0.95 0.60 12.62
C GLN A 373 -0.26 1.48 12.25
N GLY A 374 -1.26 1.52 13.12
CA GLY A 374 -2.51 2.25 12.91
C GLY A 374 -3.58 1.47 12.15
N THR A 375 -3.29 0.23 11.76
CA THR A 375 -4.29 -0.67 11.15
C THR A 375 -5.03 -1.48 12.22
N PRO A 376 -6.28 -1.93 11.97
CA PRO A 376 -6.98 -2.83 12.89
C PRO A 376 -6.19 -4.11 13.22
N GLU A 377 -5.39 -4.60 12.28
CA GLU A 377 -4.55 -5.78 12.43
C GLU A 377 -3.43 -5.58 13.46
N GLU A 378 -3.00 -4.34 13.74
CA GLU A 378 -1.99 -4.05 14.76
C GLU A 378 -2.39 -4.60 16.13
N THR A 379 -3.68 -4.55 16.47
CA THR A 379 -4.18 -5.07 17.75
C THR A 379 -4.00 -6.57 17.88
N LEU A 380 -4.09 -7.32 16.78
CA LEU A 380 -3.87 -8.76 16.78
C LEU A 380 -2.38 -9.10 17.01
N VAL A 381 -1.48 -8.23 16.57
CA VAL A 381 -0.04 -8.40 16.70
C VAL A 381 0.45 -7.97 18.09
N THR A 382 0.04 -6.78 18.53
CA THR A 382 0.60 -6.11 19.72
C THR A 382 -0.24 -6.32 20.98
N GLY A 383 -1.50 -6.76 20.86
CA GLY A 383 -2.46 -6.80 21.95
C GLY A 383 -2.93 -5.43 22.44
N LYS A 384 -2.59 -4.34 21.73
CA LYS A 384 -2.92 -2.96 22.08
C LYS A 384 -3.83 -2.32 21.04
N PRO A 385 -4.60 -1.27 21.38
CA PRO A 385 -5.30 -0.47 20.38
C PRO A 385 -4.33 0.06 19.32
N PRO A 386 -4.76 0.24 18.05
CA PRO A 386 -3.89 0.72 17.00
C PRO A 386 -3.27 2.08 17.35
N GLY A 387 -1.96 2.20 17.13
CA GLY A 387 -1.22 3.45 17.32
C GLY A 387 -1.49 4.47 16.21
N PRO A 388 -0.78 5.61 16.20
CA PRO A 388 -0.87 6.55 15.09
C PRO A 388 -0.31 5.93 13.81
N LEU A 389 -0.87 6.27 12.66
CA LEU A 389 -0.23 5.92 11.39
C LEU A 389 0.97 6.87 11.19
N VAL A 390 2.17 6.32 11.00
CA VAL A 390 3.41 7.11 10.87
C VAL A 390 4.06 6.85 9.51
N VAL A 391 4.34 7.93 8.79
CA VAL A 391 4.91 7.87 7.43
C VAL A 391 6.11 8.82 7.32
N ILE A 392 7.24 8.32 6.83
CA ILE A 392 8.38 9.15 6.36
C ILE A 392 8.33 9.17 4.84
N GLN A 393 8.40 10.35 4.24
CA GLN A 393 8.44 10.49 2.78
C GLN A 393 9.89 10.49 2.29
N GLY A 394 10.16 9.82 1.17
CA GLY A 394 11.45 9.90 0.48
C GLY A 394 11.47 11.00 -0.58
N ILE A 395 12.68 11.44 -0.95
CA ILE A 395 12.92 12.29 -2.12
C ILE A 395 13.41 11.38 -3.25
N THR A 396 12.56 11.15 -4.25
CA THR A 396 12.89 10.37 -5.45
C THR A 396 13.83 11.16 -6.35
N LEU A 397 14.98 10.57 -6.70
CA LEU A 397 15.97 11.17 -7.60
C LEU A 397 15.82 10.64 -9.03
N LEU A 398 16.06 11.52 -10.00
CA LEU A 398 16.33 11.13 -11.37
C LEU A 398 17.82 10.77 -11.52
N ASP A 399 18.08 9.59 -12.08
CA ASP A 399 19.43 9.10 -12.41
C ASP A 399 20.43 9.27 -11.23
N ASP A 400 19.97 8.91 -10.02
CA ASP A 400 20.72 8.92 -8.75
C ASP A 400 21.30 10.27 -8.29
N SER A 401 20.87 11.39 -8.89
CA SER A 401 21.49 12.68 -8.66
C SER A 401 20.49 13.81 -8.49
N LEU A 402 20.61 14.58 -7.40
CA LEU A 402 19.89 15.85 -7.24
C LEU A 402 20.20 16.82 -8.37
N ALA A 403 21.47 16.91 -8.80
CA ALA A 403 21.85 17.77 -9.91
C ALA A 403 21.15 17.37 -11.22
N ARG A 404 21.04 16.06 -11.50
CA ARG A 404 20.25 15.56 -12.65
C ARG A 404 18.76 15.75 -12.46
N THR A 405 18.26 15.68 -11.25
CA THR A 405 16.85 15.91 -10.93
C THR A 405 16.45 17.36 -11.22
N ILE A 406 17.33 18.33 -10.93
CA ILE A 406 17.10 19.77 -11.20
C ILE A 406 17.31 20.10 -12.68
N ALA A 407 18.45 19.71 -13.26
CA ALA A 407 18.87 20.18 -14.58
C ALA A 407 18.52 19.22 -15.73
N GLY A 408 18.13 17.98 -15.42
CA GLY A 408 17.88 16.94 -16.41
C GLY A 408 16.52 17.05 -17.07
N PRO A 409 16.34 16.44 -18.25
CA PRO A 409 15.04 16.37 -18.92
C PRO A 409 14.14 15.36 -18.19
N VAL A 410 13.52 15.78 -17.09
CA VAL A 410 12.55 14.97 -16.35
C VAL A 410 11.35 14.67 -17.26
N PRO A 411 10.99 13.40 -17.49
CA PRO A 411 9.80 13.05 -18.25
C PRO A 411 8.55 13.64 -17.61
N ALA A 412 7.66 14.28 -18.39
CA ALA A 412 6.43 14.89 -17.87
C ALA A 412 5.29 13.88 -17.63
N ALA A 413 5.41 12.66 -18.16
CA ALA A 413 4.37 11.64 -18.14
C ALA A 413 4.97 10.22 -18.02
N PRO A 414 4.21 9.24 -17.54
CA PRO A 414 4.65 7.85 -17.47
C PRO A 414 4.65 7.23 -18.87
N VAL A 415 5.74 7.40 -19.60
CA VAL A 415 5.99 6.82 -20.92
C VAL A 415 7.16 5.84 -20.85
N THR A 416 7.39 5.06 -21.91
CA THR A 416 8.52 4.10 -21.96
C THR A 416 9.89 4.78 -21.72
N ALA A 417 10.07 6.04 -22.13
CA ALA A 417 11.29 6.81 -21.85
C ALA A 417 11.48 7.20 -20.37
N ALA A 418 10.42 7.09 -19.56
CA ALA A 418 10.47 7.29 -18.11
C ALA A 418 10.87 6.02 -17.34
N LEU A 419 10.96 4.86 -18.00
CA LEU A 419 11.37 3.62 -17.34
C LEU A 419 12.85 3.67 -16.97
N ARG A 420 13.15 3.22 -15.76
CA ARG A 420 14.50 3.06 -15.20
C ARG A 420 14.64 1.66 -14.61
N ASP A 421 15.84 1.12 -14.63
CA ASP A 421 16.18 -0.15 -13.98
C ASP A 421 16.28 -0.02 -12.45
N HIS A 422 16.39 1.20 -11.93
CA HIS A 422 16.30 1.51 -10.51
C HIS A 422 15.93 2.98 -10.29
N LEU A 423 15.70 3.35 -9.05
CA LEU A 423 15.70 4.73 -8.61
C LEU A 423 16.38 4.85 -7.25
N THR A 424 16.93 6.01 -6.94
CA THR A 424 17.44 6.33 -5.60
C THR A 424 16.45 7.23 -4.87
N ALA A 425 16.18 6.89 -3.61
CA ALA A 425 15.36 7.67 -2.71
C ALA A 425 16.19 8.16 -1.53
N LEU A 426 16.19 9.47 -1.27
CA LEU A 426 16.77 10.03 -0.06
C LEU A 426 15.73 9.98 1.06
N VAL A 427 16.09 9.45 2.22
CA VAL A 427 15.19 9.34 3.37
C VAL A 427 15.11 10.70 4.08
N ARG A 428 13.93 11.31 4.13
CA ARG A 428 13.76 12.59 4.84
C ARG A 428 13.90 12.37 6.35
N PRO A 429 14.56 13.29 7.07
CA PRO A 429 14.57 13.32 8.53
C PRO A 429 13.26 13.92 9.08
N ALA A 430 12.11 13.48 8.57
CA ALA A 430 10.80 13.96 8.98
C ALA A 430 9.73 12.88 8.85
N ALA A 431 8.90 12.72 9.87
CA ALA A 431 7.78 11.78 9.89
C ALA A 431 6.46 12.53 10.04
N ILE A 432 5.40 12.07 9.38
CA ILE A 432 4.04 12.58 9.54
C ILE A 432 3.24 11.55 10.32
N CYS A 433 2.61 11.99 11.40
CA CYS A 433 1.85 11.15 12.31
C CYS A 433 0.36 11.50 12.24
N PHE A 434 -0.44 10.51 11.86
CA PHE A 434 -1.89 10.65 11.66
C PHE A 434 -2.66 9.95 12.76
N ASP A 435 -3.82 10.52 13.12
CA ASP A 435 -4.88 9.72 13.72
C ASP A 435 -5.38 8.72 12.66
N PRO A 436 -5.25 7.41 12.88
CA PRO A 436 -5.66 6.40 11.90
C PRO A 436 -7.15 6.47 11.56
N LYS A 437 -7.99 7.07 12.43
CA LYS A 437 -9.43 7.25 12.20
C LYS A 437 -9.77 8.53 11.45
N ARG A 438 -8.86 9.51 11.43
CA ARG A 438 -9.07 10.86 10.88
C ARG A 438 -7.87 11.34 10.04
N VAL A 439 -7.40 10.48 9.14
CA VAL A 439 -6.33 10.82 8.18
C VAL A 439 -6.72 12.04 7.32
N ASP A 440 -8.01 12.25 7.08
CA ASP A 440 -8.59 13.41 6.37
C ASP A 440 -8.24 14.77 7.01
N LEU A 441 -8.01 14.80 8.33
CA LEU A 441 -7.67 16.03 9.05
C LEU A 441 -6.20 16.41 8.98
N GLY A 442 -5.37 15.59 8.32
CA GLY A 442 -3.93 15.74 8.30
C GLY A 442 -3.25 15.34 9.60
N GLY A 443 -1.92 15.21 9.53
CA GLY A 443 -1.08 14.74 10.62
C GLY A 443 -0.13 15.81 11.15
N VAL A 444 0.55 15.48 12.25
CA VAL A 444 1.65 16.28 12.78
C VAL A 444 2.93 15.85 12.07
N LEU A 445 3.57 16.76 11.34
CA LEU A 445 4.90 16.57 10.79
C LEU A 445 5.93 16.84 11.88
N VAL A 446 6.76 15.86 12.15
CA VAL A 446 7.78 15.86 13.20
C VAL A 446 9.15 15.76 12.55
N THR A 447 10.05 16.65 12.95
CA THR A 447 11.46 16.62 12.54
C THR A 447 12.37 16.98 13.71
N PRO A 448 13.53 16.31 13.90
CA PRO A 448 14.44 16.63 14.99
C PRO A 448 15.06 18.03 14.83
N HIS A 449 15.21 18.49 13.59
CA HIS A 449 15.93 19.71 13.25
C HIS A 449 15.11 20.61 12.32
N LEU A 450 15.07 21.90 12.63
CA LEU A 450 14.45 22.92 11.76
C LEU A 450 15.50 23.71 10.96
N THR A 451 16.74 23.70 11.43
CA THR A 451 17.89 24.33 10.78
C THR A 451 19.02 23.34 10.65
N GLY A 452 19.93 23.60 9.71
CA GLY A 452 21.21 22.92 9.62
C GLY A 452 22.27 23.82 8.99
N ARG A 453 23.52 23.38 9.04
CA ARG A 453 24.60 24.01 8.27
C ARG A 453 24.30 23.91 6.78
N SER A 454 24.63 24.94 6.03
CA SER A 454 24.45 24.88 4.58
C SER A 454 25.31 23.81 3.92
N ALA A 455 24.78 23.21 2.85
CA ALA A 455 25.57 22.41 1.92
C ALA A 455 26.56 23.22 1.08
N ASP A 456 26.44 24.56 1.06
CA ASP A 456 27.46 25.45 0.53
C ASP A 456 28.41 25.88 1.66
N GLY A 457 29.64 25.36 1.63
CA GLY A 457 30.65 25.65 2.64
C GLY A 457 31.13 27.11 2.67
N SER A 458 30.75 27.94 1.67
CA SER A 458 30.99 29.39 1.71
C SER A 458 29.97 30.15 2.56
N GLU A 459 28.83 29.52 2.87
CA GLU A 459 27.76 30.11 3.67
C GLU A 459 28.00 29.80 5.16
N SER A 460 28.00 30.84 5.99
CA SER A 460 28.21 30.70 7.44
C SER A 460 26.88 30.63 8.20
N GLY A 461 26.85 29.81 9.26
CA GLY A 461 25.74 29.75 10.21
C GLY A 461 24.67 28.70 9.88
N GLU A 462 23.68 28.61 10.76
CA GLU A 462 22.52 27.75 10.63
C GLU A 462 21.51 28.35 9.64
N ARG A 463 20.94 27.51 8.77
CA ARG A 463 19.93 27.90 7.80
C ARG A 463 18.71 27.00 7.89
N PRO A 464 17.49 27.48 7.56
CA PRO A 464 16.31 26.64 7.56
C PRO A 464 16.46 25.43 6.63
N LEU A 465 16.06 24.24 7.09
CA LEU A 465 16.02 23.04 6.25
C LEU A 465 14.86 23.07 5.24
N PHE A 466 13.79 23.79 5.60
CA PHE A 466 12.59 24.02 4.80
C PHE A 466 11.83 25.23 5.35
N ASP A 467 10.85 25.74 4.62
CA ASP A 467 9.91 26.75 5.13
C ASP A 467 8.72 26.07 5.83
N PRO A 468 8.56 26.20 7.17
CA PRO A 468 7.46 25.56 7.89
C PRO A 468 6.07 26.02 7.43
N LYS A 469 5.93 27.25 6.91
CA LYS A 469 4.65 27.76 6.41
C LYS A 469 4.26 27.09 5.10
N VAL A 470 5.23 26.87 4.21
CA VAL A 470 5.02 26.13 2.95
C VAL A 470 4.72 24.67 3.23
N VAL A 471 5.42 24.06 4.19
CA VAL A 471 5.17 22.68 4.61
C VAL A 471 3.79 22.51 5.25
N ALA A 472 3.36 23.46 6.09
CA ALA A 472 2.04 23.43 6.71
C ALA A 472 0.88 23.60 5.69
N GLN A 473 1.16 24.02 4.46
CA GLN A 473 0.19 24.09 3.37
C GLN A 473 0.17 22.82 2.50
N GLN A 474 1.08 21.88 2.73
CA GLN A 474 1.12 20.62 1.98
C GLN A 474 -0.10 19.76 2.33
N PRO A 475 -0.63 18.99 1.36
CA PRO A 475 -1.66 18.02 1.65
C PRO A 475 -1.24 17.10 2.81
N HIS A 476 -2.18 16.80 3.70
CA HIS A 476 -1.99 15.90 4.84
C HIS A 476 -1.08 16.43 5.98
N VAL A 477 -0.57 17.66 5.91
CA VAL A 477 0.16 18.28 7.03
C VAL A 477 -0.75 19.27 7.75
N ARG A 478 -1.01 19.03 9.04
CA ARG A 478 -1.80 19.93 9.90
C ARG A 478 -0.91 20.87 10.70
N GLU A 479 0.22 20.36 11.19
CA GLU A 479 1.13 21.08 12.08
C GLU A 479 2.56 20.60 11.82
N VAL A 480 3.54 21.49 11.95
CA VAL A 480 4.97 21.15 11.99
C VAL A 480 5.46 21.31 13.43
N ARG A 481 6.10 20.27 13.96
CA ARG A 481 6.63 20.25 15.33
C ARG A 481 8.07 19.76 15.35
N ARG A 482 8.91 20.39 16.17
CA ARG A 482 10.25 19.86 16.46
C ARG A 482 10.14 18.69 17.42
N GLY A 483 10.79 17.58 17.10
CA GLY A 483 10.79 16.36 17.91
C GLY A 483 11.51 15.23 17.21
N CYS A 484 12.01 14.28 17.98
CA CYS A 484 12.68 13.12 17.40
C CYS A 484 11.74 12.22 16.59
N LEU A 485 12.31 11.52 15.59
CA LEU A 485 11.56 10.59 14.75
C LEU A 485 11.05 9.40 15.56
N PRO A 486 9.90 8.79 15.25
CA PRO A 486 9.42 7.62 15.99
C PRO A 486 10.28 6.38 15.71
N MET A 487 10.79 5.70 16.74
CA MET A 487 11.56 4.46 16.56
C MET A 487 10.72 3.33 15.98
N GLY A 488 11.39 2.41 15.29
CA GLY A 488 10.80 1.16 14.82
C GLY A 488 11.14 0.86 13.37
N ARG A 489 10.54 -0.20 12.84
CA ARG A 489 10.73 -0.65 11.46
C ARG A 489 9.73 0.02 10.54
N TYR A 490 10.17 0.36 9.34
CA TYR A 490 9.37 1.02 8.32
C TYR A 490 9.45 0.22 7.03
N ALA A 491 8.29 -0.20 6.52
CA ALA A 491 8.16 -0.80 5.21
C ALA A 491 8.35 0.25 4.12
N ILE A 492 9.01 -0.13 3.03
CA ILE A 492 9.26 0.74 1.88
C ILE A 492 8.12 0.51 0.88
N SER A 493 7.44 1.58 0.47
CA SER A 493 6.36 1.52 -0.52
C SER A 493 6.63 2.47 -1.69
N LEU A 494 6.52 1.95 -2.91
CA LEU A 494 6.47 2.73 -4.14
C LEU A 494 5.02 2.89 -4.58
N VAL A 495 4.58 4.14 -4.77
CA VAL A 495 3.20 4.47 -5.12
C VAL A 495 3.18 5.33 -6.38
N TYR A 496 2.37 4.93 -7.36
CA TYR A 496 2.07 5.71 -8.56
C TYR A 496 0.76 6.49 -8.43
N PRO A 497 0.57 7.56 -9.24
CA PRO A 497 -0.68 8.32 -9.21
C PRO A 497 -1.89 7.48 -9.65
N THR A 498 -1.66 6.42 -10.42
CA THR A 498 -2.70 5.47 -10.84
C THR A 498 -3.21 4.58 -9.70
N GLY A 499 -2.63 4.67 -8.49
CA GLY A 499 -2.92 3.80 -7.36
C GLY A 499 -2.15 2.46 -7.39
N GLN A 500 -1.38 2.19 -8.45
CA GLN A 500 -0.47 1.06 -8.44
C GLN A 500 0.61 1.25 -7.39
N ALA A 501 0.74 0.26 -6.51
CA ALA A 501 1.73 0.28 -5.46
C ALA A 501 2.43 -1.07 -5.29
N TRP A 502 3.63 -1.02 -4.73
CA TRP A 502 4.38 -2.19 -4.27
C TRP A 502 5.03 -1.86 -2.92
N THR A 503 5.02 -2.82 -2.00
CA THR A 503 5.56 -2.65 -0.65
C THR A 503 6.49 -3.81 -0.32
N VAL A 504 7.62 -3.49 0.29
CA VAL A 504 8.55 -4.45 0.91
C VAL A 504 8.69 -4.08 2.38
N PRO A 505 8.61 -5.03 3.33
CA PRO A 505 8.38 -6.46 3.14
C PRO A 505 6.95 -6.80 2.70
N ASN A 506 6.79 -7.99 2.11
CA ASN A 506 5.49 -8.59 1.81
C ASN A 506 5.55 -10.13 1.95
N GLU A 507 4.40 -10.79 1.80
CA GLU A 507 4.24 -12.22 2.10
C GLU A 507 5.08 -13.14 1.19
N SER A 508 5.58 -12.64 0.05
CA SER A 508 6.47 -13.44 -0.81
C SER A 508 7.86 -13.66 -0.18
N GLY A 509 8.26 -12.79 0.76
CA GLY A 509 9.58 -12.80 1.37
C GLY A 509 9.71 -13.48 2.72
N GLY A 510 8.69 -14.21 3.17
CA GLY A 510 8.84 -15.12 4.30
C GLY A 510 7.80 -16.23 4.32
N CYS A 511 7.77 -16.97 5.43
CA CYS A 511 6.80 -18.03 5.70
C CYS A 511 5.73 -17.57 6.68
N SER A 512 4.48 -18.00 6.48
CA SER A 512 3.43 -17.85 7.49
C SER A 512 3.69 -18.78 8.67
N ALA A 513 3.02 -18.53 9.80
CA ALA A 513 3.13 -19.36 10.99
C ALA A 513 2.89 -20.86 10.73
N GLN A 514 2.02 -21.19 9.76
CA GLN A 514 1.67 -22.57 9.40
C GLN A 514 2.62 -23.22 8.39
N GLU A 515 3.53 -22.44 7.80
CA GLU A 515 4.52 -22.92 6.84
C GLU A 515 5.88 -23.18 7.51
N GLY A 516 6.03 -22.79 8.78
CA GLY A 516 7.24 -22.93 9.57
C GLY A 516 8.23 -21.78 9.38
N ALA A 517 9.51 -22.04 9.63
CA ALA A 517 10.58 -21.07 9.50
C ALA A 517 11.10 -20.97 8.06
N VAL A 518 11.71 -19.83 7.72
CA VAL A 518 12.45 -19.66 6.48
C VAL A 518 13.77 -20.41 6.57
N ARG A 519 14.01 -21.31 5.62
CA ARG A 519 15.32 -21.93 5.35
C ARG A 519 15.96 -21.23 4.17
N VAL A 520 17.17 -20.74 4.37
CA VAL A 520 17.96 -20.07 3.34
C VAL A 520 18.57 -21.14 2.44
N GLY A 521 18.28 -21.09 1.14
CA GLY A 521 18.94 -21.91 0.12
C GLY A 521 19.95 -21.10 -0.70
N ASP A 522 20.65 -21.77 -1.62
CA ASP A 522 21.71 -21.16 -2.44
C ASP A 522 21.20 -20.11 -3.45
N ARG A 523 19.89 -20.12 -3.78
CA ARG A 523 19.28 -19.22 -4.77
C ARG A 523 18.01 -18.54 -4.28
N VAL A 524 17.17 -19.29 -3.58
CA VAL A 524 15.88 -18.85 -3.02
C VAL A 524 15.70 -19.46 -1.63
N GLY A 525 14.90 -18.82 -0.79
CA GLY A 525 14.49 -19.40 0.49
C GLY A 525 13.37 -20.43 0.30
N THR A 526 13.12 -21.24 1.32
CA THR A 526 11.99 -22.17 1.37
C THR A 526 11.41 -22.30 2.77
N CYS A 527 10.12 -22.57 2.88
CA CYS A 527 9.46 -22.81 4.15
C CYS A 527 9.69 -24.22 4.70
N SER A 528 9.93 -24.34 6.01
CA SER A 528 10.42 -25.58 6.63
C SER A 528 9.38 -26.68 6.80
N GLU A 529 8.10 -26.34 6.98
CA GLU A 529 7.02 -27.31 7.26
C GLU A 529 6.13 -27.56 6.04
N LYS A 530 5.77 -26.48 5.32
CA LYS A 530 5.03 -26.55 4.05
C LYS A 530 5.89 -25.92 2.96
N PRO A 531 6.69 -26.71 2.22
CA PRO A 531 7.65 -26.18 1.27
C PRO A 531 6.99 -25.27 0.24
N ARG A 532 7.39 -24.00 0.28
CA ARG A 532 7.03 -22.95 -0.66
C ARG A 532 8.26 -22.09 -0.84
N THR A 533 8.53 -21.67 -2.07
CA THR A 533 9.60 -20.72 -2.36
C THR A 533 9.40 -19.41 -1.60
N VAL A 534 10.49 -18.81 -1.15
CA VAL A 534 10.56 -17.51 -0.47
C VAL A 534 11.53 -16.60 -1.23
N LEU A 535 11.07 -15.40 -1.57
CA LEU A 535 11.85 -14.35 -2.22
C LEU A 535 12.47 -13.45 -1.15
N LEU A 536 13.67 -13.76 -0.67
CA LEU A 536 14.36 -13.04 0.40
C LEU A 536 14.49 -11.53 0.12
N SER A 537 14.61 -11.13 -1.15
CA SER A 537 14.63 -9.71 -1.56
C SER A 537 13.34 -8.95 -1.24
N GLN A 538 12.25 -9.66 -0.99
CA GLN A 538 10.93 -9.15 -0.60
C GLN A 538 10.65 -9.33 0.90
N GLY A 539 11.63 -9.84 1.65
CA GLY A 539 11.48 -10.29 3.03
C GLY A 539 11.73 -9.20 4.07
N SER A 540 11.72 -9.62 5.33
CA SER A 540 11.76 -8.75 6.52
C SER A 540 12.99 -7.85 6.60
N ARG A 541 14.05 -8.07 5.82
CA ARG A 541 15.23 -7.21 5.77
C ARG A 541 15.03 -5.96 4.93
N GLY A 542 14.07 -5.95 4.00
CA GLY A 542 13.78 -4.82 3.13
C GLY A 542 13.04 -3.67 3.83
N VAL A 543 13.48 -3.29 5.03
CA VAL A 543 12.92 -2.21 5.86
C VAL A 543 13.99 -1.19 6.24
N VAL A 544 13.55 0.03 6.53
CA VAL A 544 14.36 1.02 7.27
C VAL A 544 14.05 0.88 8.75
N GLU A 545 15.06 0.89 9.60
CA GLU A 545 14.87 0.94 11.06
C GLU A 545 15.30 2.30 11.61
N ILE A 546 14.40 2.98 12.32
CA ILE A 546 14.74 4.13 13.13
C ILE A 546 15.14 3.63 14.52
N ILE A 547 16.41 3.80 14.86
CA ILE A 547 17.03 3.41 16.13
C ILE A 547 17.22 4.62 17.03
N GLY A 548 17.56 4.39 18.31
CA GLY A 548 17.72 5.44 19.32
C GLY A 548 18.68 6.58 18.93
N PRO A 549 18.69 7.68 19.72
CA PRO A 549 19.50 8.85 19.42
C PRO A 549 20.98 8.54 19.32
N SER A 550 21.68 9.41 18.60
CA SER A 550 23.14 9.44 18.56
C SER A 550 23.67 9.56 19.98
N GLN A 551 24.66 8.73 20.34
CA GLN A 551 25.22 8.70 21.69
C GLN A 551 26.30 9.76 21.91
N GLU A 552 26.80 10.36 20.83
CA GLU A 552 27.90 11.33 20.82
C GLU A 552 27.63 12.41 19.76
N GLY A 553 28.21 13.61 19.95
CA GLY A 553 28.08 14.73 19.01
C GLY A 553 27.14 15.84 19.48
N ILE A 554 26.88 16.78 18.58
CA ILE A 554 26.07 17.99 18.86
C ILE A 554 24.60 17.64 19.15
N ASP A 555 24.16 16.45 18.72
CA ASP A 555 22.76 16.05 18.72
C ASP A 555 22.37 15.11 19.88
N ALA A 556 23.31 14.71 20.72
CA ALA A 556 23.11 13.67 21.75
C ALA A 556 21.97 13.97 22.74
N ASP A 557 21.69 15.25 23.00
CA ASP A 557 20.64 15.69 23.93
C ASP A 557 19.31 16.05 23.25
N ILE A 558 19.24 16.04 21.90
CA ILE A 558 18.07 16.56 21.16
C ILE A 558 16.82 15.79 21.47
N CYS A 559 16.88 14.46 21.54
CA CYS A 559 15.69 13.66 21.87
C CYS A 559 15.27 13.76 23.34
N THR A 560 16.14 14.26 24.21
CA THR A 560 15.79 14.56 25.60
C THR A 560 15.05 15.89 25.70
N GLU A 561 15.53 16.92 24.98
CA GLU A 561 14.90 18.24 24.94
C GLU A 561 13.60 18.24 24.11
N PHE A 562 13.61 17.56 22.97
CA PHE A 562 12.51 17.44 22.01
C PHE A 562 12.18 15.97 21.77
N PRO A 563 11.51 15.30 22.72
CA PRO A 563 11.14 13.90 22.58
C PRO A 563 10.15 13.70 21.43
N VAL A 564 9.97 12.44 21.02
CA VAL A 564 8.94 12.05 20.05
C VAL A 564 7.57 12.57 20.53
N PRO A 565 6.83 13.38 19.76
CA PRO A 565 5.53 13.89 20.16
C PRO A 565 4.51 12.79 20.44
N ARG A 566 3.57 13.03 21.36
CA ARG A 566 2.57 12.04 21.79
C ARG A 566 1.72 11.54 20.62
N GLU A 567 1.41 12.40 19.67
CA GLU A 567 0.67 12.09 18.44
C GLU A 567 1.38 11.08 17.54
N CYS A 568 2.68 10.83 17.77
CA CYS A 568 3.50 9.87 17.06
C CYS A 568 3.83 8.62 17.89
N GLN A 569 3.43 8.59 19.17
CA GLN A 569 3.67 7.46 20.06
C GLN A 569 2.45 6.54 20.08
N ALA A 570 2.69 5.23 20.13
CA ALA A 570 1.63 4.27 20.40
C ALA A 570 1.08 4.47 21.82
N PRO A 571 -0.23 4.26 22.05
CA PRO A 571 -0.89 4.48 23.34
C PRO A 571 -0.43 3.53 24.46
#